data_AF-A0A8T3SVF9-F1
#
_entry.id   AF-A0A8T3SVF9-F1
#
_cell.length_a   1.000
_cell.length_b   1.000
_cell.length_c   1.000
_cell.angle_alpha   90.00
_cell.angle_beta   90.00
_cell.angle_gamma   90.00
#
_symmetry.space_group_name_H-M   'P 1'
#
loop_
_entity.id
_entity.type
_entity.pdbx_description
1 polymer ?
#
loop_
_entity_poly.entity_id
_entity_poly.type
_entity_poly.pdbx_seq_one_letter_code
_entity_poly.pdbx_strand_id
1 'polypeptide(L)' 'MDIWNIAEYLAWGISALLIVWMVVDAIRVGMTYDEALLQSSREGADELLEQSSEKVGAS' A
#
# COMPACT_ATOMS: atom_id res chain seq x y z
N MET A 1 24.96 16.03 -26.77
CA MET A 1 24.38 15.26 -25.66
C MET A 1 25.52 14.77 -24.80
N ASP A 2 25.58 15.22 -23.55
CA ASP A 2 26.58 14.80 -22.58
C ASP A 2 25.98 13.78 -21.60
N ILE A 3 26.83 13.26 -20.70
CA ILE A 3 26.42 12.26 -19.71
C ILE A 3 25.32 12.78 -18.77
N TRP A 4 25.31 14.08 -18.48
CA TRP A 4 24.32 14.69 -17.59
C TRP A 4 22.93 14.76 -18.24
N ASN A 5 22.85 15.12 -19.53
CA ASN A 5 21.59 15.08 -20.28
C ASN A 5 21.01 13.67 -20.34
N ILE A 6 21.84 12.65 -20.56
CA ILE A 6 21.40 11.25 -20.58
C ILE A 6 20.89 10.83 -19.19
N ALA A 7 21.61 11.19 -18.13
CA ALA A 7 21.21 10.91 -16.76
C ALA A 7 19.89 11.60 -16.39
N GLU A 8 19.67 12.83 -16.84
CA GLU A 8 18.42 13.57 -16.64
C GLU A 8 17.22 12.86 -17.29
N TYR A 9 17.34 12.48 -18.56
CA TYR A 9 16.27 11.75 -19.25
C TYR A 9 15.98 10.40 -18.61
N LEU A 10 16.99 9.68 -18.14
CA LEU A 10 16.81 8.43 -17.41
C LEU A 10 16.10 8.66 -16.07
N ALA A 11 16.50 9.69 -15.30
CA ALA A 11 15.87 10.03 -14.04
C ALA A 11 14.38 10.38 -14.22
N TRP A 12 14.07 11.20 -15.22
CA TRP A 12 12.69 11.53 -15.59
C TRP A 12 11.90 10.30 -16.04
N GLY A 13 12.49 9.45 -16.88
CA GLY A 13 11.86 8.21 -17.33
C GLY A 13 11.53 7.27 -16.18
N ILE A 14 12.45 7.07 -15.24
CA ILE A 14 12.26 6.25 -14.05
C ILE A 14 11.17 6.88 -13.15
N SER A 15 11.22 8.19 -12.93
CA SER A 15 10.21 8.89 -12.13
C SER A 15 8.80 8.71 -12.70
N ALA A 16 8.62 8.90 -14.01
CA ALA A 16 7.34 8.69 -14.66
C ALA A 16 6.86 7.24 -14.54
N LEU A 17 7.77 6.26 -14.69
CA LEU A 17 7.45 4.84 -14.55
C LEU A 17 7.01 4.48 -13.12
N LEU A 18 7.66 5.04 -12.10
CA LEU A 18 7.27 4.85 -10.71
C LEU A 18 5.89 5.44 -10.42
N ILE A 19 5.58 6.63 -10.94
CA ILE A 19 4.26 7.26 -10.78
C ILE A 19 3.18 6.38 -11.41
N VAL A 20 3.39 5.90 -12.64
CA VAL A 20 2.45 5.00 -13.32
C VAL A 20 2.26 3.72 -12.51
N TRP A 21 3.35 3.13 -12.00
CA TRP A 21 3.30 1.93 -11.19
C TRP A 21 2.48 2.13 -9.91
N MET A 22 2.70 3.23 -9.18
CA MET A 22 1.96 3.58 -7.97
C MET A 22 0.46 3.75 -8.25
N VAL A 23 0.09 4.43 -9.35
CA VAL A 23 -1.32 4.64 -9.71
C VAL A 23 -2.00 3.32 -10.06
N VAL A 24 -1.34 2.47 -10.86
CA VAL A 24 -1.87 1.14 -11.20
C VAL A 24 -2.04 0.28 -9.96
N ASP A 25 -1.08 0.32 -9.05
CA ASP A 25 -1.14 -0.40 -7.78
C ASP A 25 -2.31 0.09 -6.92
N ALA A 26 -2.45 1.41 -6.73
CA ALA A 26 -3.55 2.00 -5.97
C ALA A 26 -4.92 1.61 -6.54
N ILE A 27 -5.08 1.65 -7.87
CA ILE A 27 -6.32 1.23 -8.54
C ILE A 27 -6.57 -0.27 -8.31
N ARG A 28 -5.55 -1.12 -8.43
CA ARG A 28 -5.69 -2.57 -8.19
C ARG A 28 -6.08 -2.87 -6.76
N VAL A 29 -5.44 -2.24 -5.79
CA VAL A 29 -5.74 -2.38 -4.36
C VAL A 29 -7.18 -1.94 -4.09
N GLY A 30 -7.59 -0.79 -4.60
CA GLY A 30 -8.96 -0.29 -4.44
C GLY A 30 -10.05 -1.18 -5.08
N MET A 31 -9.71 -1.95 -6.12
CA MET A 31 -10.65 -2.93 -6.69
C MET A 31 -10.61 -4.29 -5.99
N THR A 32 -9.52 -4.63 -5.31
CA THR A 32 -9.31 -5.96 -4.69
C THR A 32 -9.82 -6.00 -3.26
N TYR A 33 -9.71 -4.89 -2.53
CA TYR A 33 -10.08 -4.78 -1.13
C TYR A 33 -11.26 -3.83 -0.94
N ASP A 34 -12.13 -4.14 0.02
CA ASP A 34 -13.28 -3.31 0.34
C ASP A 34 -12.84 -1.96 0.96
N GLU A 35 -13.49 -0.87 0.57
CA GLU A 35 -13.17 0.48 1.07
C GLU A 35 -13.33 0.57 2.58
N ALA A 36 -14.31 -0.16 3.14
CA ALA A 36 -14.50 -0.24 4.59
C ALA A 36 -13.29 -0.87 5.29
N LEU A 37 -12.58 -1.80 4.64
CA LEU A 37 -11.35 -2.40 5.16
C LEU A 37 -10.16 -1.45 4.99
N LEU A 38 -10.00 -0.81 3.83
CA LEU A 38 -8.92 0.14 3.55
C LEU A 38 -8.97 1.41 4.42
N GLN A 39 -10.17 1.91 4.71
CA GLN A 39 -10.37 3.06 5.61
C GLN A 39 -10.49 2.66 7.09
N SER A 40 -10.62 1.36 7.38
CA SER A 40 -10.63 0.93 8.76
C SER A 40 -9.24 1.14 9.35
N SER A 41 -9.13 2.04 10.33
CA SER A 41 -7.95 2.18 11.21
C SER A 41 -7.85 0.99 12.17
N ARG A 42 -8.04 -0.23 11.65
CA ARG A 42 -8.12 -1.51 12.35
C ARG A 42 -6.83 -2.31 12.18
N GLU A 43 -5.70 -1.64 11.96
CA GLU A 43 -4.37 -2.24 12.18
C GLU A 43 -4.30 -2.61 13.68
N GLY A 44 -4.56 -3.88 14.00
CA GLY A 44 -4.68 -4.38 15.38
C GLY A 44 -6.09 -4.82 15.83
N ALA A 45 -7.13 -4.70 14.99
CA ALA A 45 -8.47 -5.15 15.41
C ALA A 45 -8.63 -6.67 15.40
N ASP A 46 -7.92 -7.37 14.50
CA ASP A 46 -7.89 -8.83 14.50
C ASP A 46 -7.13 -9.36 15.72
N GLU A 47 -6.06 -8.66 16.13
CA GLU A 47 -5.29 -8.93 17.35
C GLU A 47 -6.13 -8.71 18.63
N LEU A 48 -6.95 -7.66 18.65
CA LEU A 48 -7.88 -7.36 19.75
C LEU A 48 -9.00 -8.40 19.86
N LEU A 49 -9.53 -8.89 18.72
CA LEU A 49 -10.53 -9.95 18.70
C LEU A 49 -9.94 -11.27 19.22
N GLU A 50 -8.72 -11.60 18.83
CA GLU A 50 -8.00 -12.81 19.29
C GLU A 50 -7.67 -12.75 20.80
N GLN A 51 -7.22 -11.60 21.31
CA GLN A 51 -7.03 -11.44 22.77
C GLN A 51 -8.34 -11.54 23.57
N SER A 52 -9.46 -11.07 23.01
CA SER A 52 -10.75 -11.12 23.71
C SER A 52 -11.30 -12.55 23.82
N SER A 53 -11.08 -13.39 22.79
CA SER A 53 -11.52 -14.79 22.81
C SER A 53 -10.66 -15.64 23.76
N GLU A 54 -9.35 -15.38 23.84
CA GLU A 54 -8.44 -16.06 24.77
C GLU A 54 -8.77 -15.73 26.23
N LYS A 55 -9.12 -14.48 26.55
CA LYS A 55 -9.55 -14.09 27.91
C LYS A 55 -10.91 -14.67 28.31
N VAL A 56 -11.82 -14.90 27.36
CA VAL A 56 -13.14 -15.50 27.63
C VAL A 56 -13.04 -17.02 27.81
N GLY A 57 -12.09 -17.69 27.16
CA GLY A 57 -11.83 -19.13 27.34
C GLY A 57 -11.03 -19.49 28.61
N ALA A 58 -10.39 -18.50 29.25
CA ALA A 58 -9.59 -18.69 30.46
C ALA A 58 -10.30 -18.32 31.78
N SER A 59 -11.61 -17.99 31.73
CA SER A 59 -12.43 -17.65 32.91
C SER A 59 -13.46 -18.72 33.25
#